data_AF-A0A3N5LL27-F1
#
_entry.id   AF-A0A3N5LL27-F1
#
_cell.length_a   1.000
_cell.length_b   1.000
_cell.length_c   1.000
_cell.angle_alpha   90.00
_cell.angle_beta   90.00
_cell.angle_gamma   90.00
#
_symmetry.space_group_name_H-M   'P 1'
#
loop_
_entity.id
_entity.type
_entity.pdbx_description
1 polymer ?
#
loop_
_entity_poly.entity_id
_entity_poly.type
_entity_poly.pdbx_seq_one_letter_code
_entity_poly.pdbx_strand_id
1 'polypeptide(L)'
;MTRPAALLVSLLLLGLPAAASAQEPCAEVTVIGVPGSGQAGRMGPQVEAVVDRVTEILGIGHRTVAVQALDYPAIDLARTLGFALFDGRYSASVAAGADALAATIAAEGAACPETVFALVGYSQGAQVIKESAARLPSGRIAALALIADPTSAISDSVVRIGTERIDDGSLRPIPLPSRYLRRTIDVCADGDPFCGSGRLIFGAHSRGYGPSLANPAAARVAVLASAAVAAGSGYPVAATIAQR
;
A
#
# COMPACT_ATOMS: atom_id res chain seq x y z
N MET A 1 -43.70 19.66 69.96
CA MET A 1 -42.60 18.67 70.06
C MET A 1 -42.87 17.65 68.96
N THR A 2 -42.10 17.42 67.89
CA THR A 2 -40.70 17.66 67.50
C THR A 2 -40.66 17.68 65.95
N ARG A 3 -39.77 18.48 65.33
CA ARG A 3 -39.51 18.48 63.86
C ARG A 3 -38.39 17.46 63.55
N PRO A 4 -38.45 16.67 62.46
CA PRO A 4 -37.36 15.77 62.10
C PRO A 4 -36.24 16.54 61.40
N ALA A 5 -34.99 16.27 61.79
CA ALA A 5 -33.79 16.81 61.19
C ALA A 5 -33.40 16.00 59.94
N ALA A 6 -33.17 16.68 58.82
CA ALA A 6 -32.65 16.07 57.60
C ALA A 6 -31.12 16.00 57.67
N LEU A 7 -30.54 14.81 57.55
CA LEU A 7 -29.10 14.60 57.36
C LEU A 7 -28.75 14.81 55.87
N LEU A 8 -27.88 15.78 55.60
CA LEU A 8 -27.21 15.96 54.31
C LEU A 8 -25.92 15.11 54.31
N VAL A 9 -25.90 14.05 53.50
CA VAL A 9 -24.70 13.27 53.21
C VAL A 9 -23.99 13.93 52.03
N SER A 10 -22.84 14.56 52.29
CA SER A 10 -21.99 15.17 51.27
C SER A 10 -21.13 14.09 50.60
N LEU A 11 -21.38 13.79 49.33
CA LEU A 11 -20.64 12.80 48.56
C LEU A 11 -19.38 13.45 47.97
N LEU A 12 -18.21 13.12 48.50
CA LEU A 12 -16.92 13.59 47.99
C LEU A 12 -16.60 12.84 46.68
N LEU A 13 -16.73 13.50 45.53
CA LEU A 13 -16.25 12.96 44.26
C LEU A 13 -14.72 13.06 44.19
N LEU A 14 -14.03 11.94 44.47
CA LEU A 14 -12.62 11.76 44.17
C LEU A 14 -12.44 11.74 42.65
N GLY A 15 -11.77 12.75 42.09
CA GLY A 15 -11.45 12.83 40.67
C GLY A 15 -10.56 11.67 40.23
N LEU A 16 -11.10 10.79 39.39
CA LEU A 16 -10.31 9.77 38.69
C LEU A 16 -9.38 10.48 37.69
N PRO A 17 -8.09 10.12 37.62
CA PRO A 17 -7.20 10.67 36.61
C PRO A 17 -7.76 10.30 35.24
N ALA A 18 -7.97 11.31 34.38
CA ALA A 18 -8.28 11.08 32.98
C ALA A 18 -7.16 10.21 32.40
N ALA A 19 -7.51 9.03 31.88
CA ALA A 19 -6.56 8.22 31.12
C ALA A 19 -6.11 9.07 29.93
N ALA A 20 -4.89 9.60 29.99
CA ALA A 20 -4.23 10.13 28.82
C ALA A 20 -4.19 8.96 27.83
N SER A 21 -4.88 9.11 26.70
CA SER A 21 -4.70 8.22 25.56
C SER A 21 -3.20 8.26 25.24
N ALA A 22 -2.49 7.20 25.58
CA ALA A 22 -1.13 7.02 25.12
C ALA A 22 -1.23 6.96 23.59
N GLN A 23 -0.81 8.03 22.93
CA GLN A 23 -0.69 8.05 21.49
C GLN A 23 0.30 6.93 21.17
N GLU A 24 -0.17 5.88 20.48
CA GLU A 24 0.69 4.78 20.07
C GLU A 24 1.94 5.38 19.41
N PRO A 25 3.16 4.97 19.82
CA PRO A 25 4.36 5.54 19.26
C PRO A 25 4.38 5.29 17.75
N CYS A 26 4.70 6.33 16.98
CA CYS A 26 4.78 6.24 15.53
C CYS A 26 5.72 5.13 15.08
N ALA A 27 5.27 4.28 14.16
CA ALA A 27 6.12 3.32 13.50
C ALA A 27 7.15 4.03 12.61
N GLU A 28 8.35 3.46 12.50
CA GLU A 28 9.36 3.91 11.54
C GLU A 28 8.88 3.67 10.09
N VAL A 29 8.15 2.57 9.87
CA VAL A 29 7.62 2.20 8.56
C VAL A 29 6.12 1.92 8.64
N THR A 30 5.34 2.60 7.81
CA THR A 30 3.93 2.26 7.57
C THR A 30 3.81 1.51 6.24
N VAL A 31 3.41 0.24 6.29
CA VAL A 31 3.14 -0.57 5.10
C VAL A 31 1.65 -0.50 4.78
N ILE A 32 1.32 0.08 3.62
CA ILE A 32 -0.06 0.18 3.14
C ILE A 32 -0.28 -0.89 2.07
N GLY A 33 -1.11 -1.88 2.40
CA GLY A 33 -1.59 -2.88 1.48
C GLY A 33 -2.83 -2.40 0.73
N VAL A 34 -2.81 -2.50 -0.60
CA VAL A 34 -3.91 -2.07 -1.47
C VAL A 34 -4.51 -3.30 -2.17
N PRO A 35 -5.67 -3.81 -1.73
CA PRO A 35 -6.26 -5.02 -2.28
C PRO A 35 -6.63 -4.88 -3.75
N GLY A 36 -6.71 -5.98 -4.48
CA GLY A 36 -7.26 -6.02 -5.83
C GLY A 36 -8.79 -6.13 -5.86
N SER A 37 -9.33 -6.17 -7.08
CA SER A 37 -10.76 -6.31 -7.36
C SER A 37 -11.43 -7.44 -6.57
N GLY A 38 -12.43 -7.12 -5.75
CA GLY A 38 -13.28 -8.08 -5.04
C GLY A 38 -12.55 -8.94 -4.00
N GLN A 39 -11.31 -8.61 -3.63
CA GLN A 39 -10.57 -9.42 -2.67
C GLN A 39 -11.16 -9.31 -1.27
N ALA A 40 -11.31 -10.45 -0.62
CA ALA A 40 -11.70 -10.56 0.79
C ALA A 40 -10.45 -10.57 1.70
N GLY A 41 -10.67 -10.57 3.01
CA GLY A 41 -9.60 -10.51 4.00
C GLY A 41 -9.23 -9.07 4.36
N ARG A 42 -8.06 -8.89 4.98
CA ARG A 42 -7.58 -7.55 5.38
C ARG A 42 -7.15 -6.76 4.15
N MET A 43 -6.40 -7.39 3.24
CA MET A 43 -5.91 -6.73 2.01
C MET A 43 -5.74 -7.71 0.83
N GLY A 44 -6.34 -8.90 0.91
CA GLY A 44 -6.23 -9.95 -0.10
C GLY A 44 -4.93 -10.77 0.01
N PRO A 45 -4.94 -12.04 -0.43
CA PRO A 45 -3.86 -12.98 -0.09
C PRO A 45 -2.49 -12.64 -0.71
N GLN A 46 -2.46 -12.07 -1.92
CA GLN A 46 -1.21 -11.69 -2.60
C GLN A 46 -0.52 -10.52 -1.88
N VAL A 47 -1.30 -9.53 -1.45
CA VAL A 47 -0.78 -8.38 -0.71
C VAL A 47 -0.40 -8.81 0.70
N GLU A 48 -1.25 -9.58 1.39
CA GLU A 48 -0.96 -10.10 2.74
C GLU A 48 0.34 -10.90 2.77
N ALA A 49 0.57 -11.80 1.80
CA ALA A 49 1.81 -12.59 1.74
C ALA A 49 3.07 -11.72 1.66
N VAL A 50 3.04 -10.62 0.90
CA VAL A 50 4.16 -9.69 0.81
C VAL A 50 4.28 -8.84 2.08
N VAL A 51 3.17 -8.29 2.58
CA VAL A 51 3.15 -7.42 3.76
C VAL A 51 3.59 -8.16 5.03
N ASP A 52 3.13 -9.39 5.24
CA ASP A 52 3.52 -10.20 6.38
C ASP A 52 5.03 -10.50 6.34
N ARG A 53 5.56 -10.84 5.15
CA ARG A 53 6.99 -11.08 4.97
C ARG A 53 7.83 -9.80 5.11
N VAL A 54 7.36 -8.65 4.65
CA VAL A 54 8.01 -7.35 4.88
C VAL A 54 8.08 -7.05 6.37
N THR A 55 6.97 -7.23 7.08
CA THR A 55 6.86 -6.98 8.52
C THR A 55 7.83 -7.88 9.30
N GLU A 56 7.91 -9.16 8.93
CA GLU A 56 8.87 -10.10 9.50
C GLU A 56 10.33 -9.66 9.29
N ILE A 57 10.72 -9.34 8.05
CA ILE A 57 12.11 -8.93 7.73
C ILE A 57 12.49 -7.65 8.46
N LEU A 58 11.60 -6.65 8.48
CA LEU A 58 11.82 -5.39 9.18
C LEU A 58 11.90 -5.58 10.69
N GLY A 59 11.08 -6.47 11.27
CA GLY A 59 11.12 -6.81 12.69
C GLY A 59 12.43 -7.50 13.10
N ILE A 60 12.97 -8.39 12.26
CA ILE A 60 14.31 -8.97 12.46
C ILE A 60 15.38 -7.86 12.46
N GLY A 61 15.20 -6.83 11.63
CA GLY A 61 16.04 -5.62 11.61
C GLY A 61 15.76 -4.61 12.73
N HIS A 62 14.95 -4.97 13.73
CA HIS A 62 14.53 -4.12 14.84
C HIS A 62 13.82 -2.82 14.43
N ARG A 63 13.10 -2.84 13.30
CA ARG A 63 12.25 -1.71 12.89
C ARG A 63 10.84 -1.82 13.46
N THR A 64 10.25 -0.70 13.84
CA THR A 64 8.81 -0.64 14.16
C THR A 64 7.99 -0.50 12.88
N VAL A 65 6.96 -1.34 12.74
CA VAL A 65 6.14 -1.42 11.53
C VAL A 65 4.67 -1.30 11.88
N ALA A 66 3.99 -0.34 11.25
CA ALA A 66 2.53 -0.27 11.22
C ALA A 66 2.03 -0.86 9.89
N VAL A 67 0.94 -1.60 9.94
CA VAL A 67 0.33 -2.21 8.75
C VAL A 67 -1.10 -1.70 8.61
N GLN A 68 -1.41 -1.16 7.44
CA GLN A 68 -2.75 -0.68 7.11
C GLN A 68 -3.22 -1.27 5.79
N ALA A 69 -4.49 -1.68 5.73
CA ALA A 69 -5.17 -1.94 4.47
C ALA A 69 -5.83 -0.65 3.98
N LEU A 70 -5.74 -0.38 2.68
CA LEU A 70 -6.46 0.73 2.09
C LEU A 70 -7.95 0.38 1.96
N ASP A 71 -8.81 1.20 2.57
CA ASP A 71 -10.25 1.12 2.39
C ASP A 71 -10.67 1.89 1.12
N TYR A 72 -11.15 1.17 0.12
CA TYR A 72 -11.65 1.73 -1.13
C TYR A 72 -12.60 0.73 -1.81
N PRO A 73 -13.37 1.14 -2.84
CA PRO A 73 -14.43 0.29 -3.39
C PRO A 73 -13.97 -1.07 -3.94
N ALA A 74 -12.70 -1.19 -4.36
CA ALA A 74 -12.08 -2.44 -4.82
C ALA A 74 -13.02 -3.31 -5.68
N ILE A 75 -13.64 -2.74 -6.73
CA ILE A 75 -14.83 -3.32 -7.35
C ILE A 75 -14.64 -4.80 -7.75
N ASP A 76 -15.62 -5.63 -7.38
CA ASP A 76 -15.60 -7.05 -7.68
C ASP A 76 -15.92 -7.31 -9.16
N LEU A 77 -14.85 -7.53 -9.94
CA LEU A 77 -14.95 -7.84 -11.37
C LEU A 77 -15.65 -9.18 -11.64
N ALA A 78 -15.57 -10.15 -10.72
CA ALA A 78 -16.25 -11.43 -10.89
C ALA A 78 -17.77 -11.27 -10.72
N ARG A 79 -18.21 -10.53 -9.69
CA ARG A 79 -19.64 -10.24 -9.48
C ARG A 79 -20.27 -9.39 -10.59
N THR A 80 -19.46 -8.58 -11.25
CA THR A 80 -19.92 -7.76 -12.39
C THR A 80 -19.75 -8.46 -13.73
N LEU A 81 -19.31 -9.72 -13.76
CA LEU A 81 -19.02 -10.48 -14.98
C LEU A 81 -18.08 -9.72 -15.94
N GLY A 82 -17.18 -8.89 -15.39
CA GLY A 82 -16.28 -8.03 -16.15
C GLY A 82 -16.92 -6.76 -16.75
N PHE A 83 -18.24 -6.59 -16.72
CA PHE A 83 -18.91 -5.40 -17.29
C PHE A 83 -18.41 -4.08 -16.66
N ALA A 84 -17.98 -4.12 -15.40
CA ALA A 84 -17.41 -2.96 -14.71
C ALA A 84 -16.17 -2.36 -15.40
N LEU A 85 -15.46 -3.12 -16.24
CA LEU A 85 -14.33 -2.62 -17.04
C LEU A 85 -14.79 -1.69 -18.17
N PHE A 86 -16.05 -1.76 -18.59
CA PHE A 86 -16.56 -1.08 -19.78
C PHE A 86 -17.60 0.01 -19.48
N ASP A 87 -18.17 0.02 -18.28
CA ASP A 87 -19.22 0.97 -17.87
C ASP A 87 -18.75 2.08 -16.93
N GLY A 88 -17.43 2.20 -16.75
CA GLY A 88 -16.78 3.24 -15.94
C GLY A 88 -16.72 2.95 -14.44
N ARG A 89 -17.34 1.87 -13.95
CA ARG A 89 -17.29 1.55 -12.51
C ARG A 89 -15.89 1.13 -12.05
N TYR A 90 -15.13 0.42 -12.87
CA TYR A 90 -13.74 0.08 -12.57
C TYR A 90 -12.88 1.34 -12.45
N SER A 91 -12.95 2.25 -13.42
CA SER A 91 -12.21 3.52 -13.36
C SER A 91 -12.63 4.38 -12.16
N ALA A 92 -13.92 4.39 -11.82
CA ALA A 92 -14.39 5.12 -10.62
C ALA A 92 -13.84 4.50 -9.33
N SER A 93 -13.76 3.16 -9.25
CA SER A 93 -13.15 2.43 -8.14
C SER A 93 -11.67 2.78 -7.99
N VAL A 94 -10.91 2.78 -9.08
CA VAL A 94 -9.48 3.14 -9.09
C VAL A 94 -9.28 4.60 -8.66
N ALA A 95 -10.06 5.54 -9.21
CA ALA A 95 -9.96 6.96 -8.87
C ALA A 95 -10.24 7.19 -7.37
N ALA A 96 -11.31 6.57 -6.84
CA ALA A 96 -11.64 6.63 -5.42
C ALA A 96 -10.51 6.02 -4.56
N GLY A 97 -9.90 4.91 -4.98
CA GLY A 97 -8.75 4.32 -4.31
C GLY A 97 -7.52 5.23 -4.32
N ALA A 98 -7.24 5.90 -5.44
CA ALA A 98 -6.09 6.80 -5.53
C ALA A 98 -6.27 8.02 -4.62
N ASP A 99 -7.49 8.54 -4.51
CA ASP A 99 -7.84 9.62 -3.58
C ASP A 99 -7.77 9.18 -2.12
N ALA A 100 -8.31 8.00 -1.80
CA ALA A 100 -8.21 7.42 -0.47
C ALA A 100 -6.74 7.22 -0.06
N LEU A 101 -5.91 6.67 -0.95
CA LEU A 101 -4.49 6.42 -0.66
C LEU A 101 -3.72 7.72 -0.38
N ALA A 102 -3.95 8.75 -1.21
CA ALA A 102 -3.33 10.06 -0.99
C ALA A 102 -3.78 10.67 0.36
N ALA A 103 -5.06 10.56 0.70
CA ALA A 103 -5.60 11.06 1.96
C ALA A 103 -5.05 10.29 3.17
N THR A 104 -4.97 8.95 3.09
CA THR A 104 -4.38 8.10 4.14
C THR A 104 -2.92 8.48 4.39
N ILE A 105 -2.10 8.60 3.34
CA ILE A 105 -0.68 8.98 3.48
C ILE A 105 -0.53 10.40 4.04
N ALA A 106 -1.40 11.34 3.65
CA ALA A 106 -1.37 12.69 4.17
C ALA A 106 -1.74 12.75 5.67
N ALA A 107 -2.80 12.04 6.06
CA ALA A 107 -3.26 11.98 7.45
C ALA A 107 -2.21 11.31 8.36
N GLU A 108 -1.72 10.14 7.97
CA GLU A 108 -0.67 9.43 8.72
C GLU A 108 0.63 10.23 8.72
N GLY A 109 0.95 10.88 7.61
CA GLY A 109 2.13 11.72 7.50
C GLY A 109 2.09 12.93 8.44
N ALA A 110 0.91 13.49 8.69
CA ALA A 110 0.71 14.58 9.65
C ALA A 110 0.78 14.09 11.11
N ALA A 111 0.25 12.90 11.39
CA ALA A 111 0.30 12.29 12.72
C ALA A 111 1.70 11.80 13.10
N CYS A 112 2.43 11.27 12.13
CA CYS A 112 3.75 10.67 12.29
C CYS A 112 4.75 11.24 11.28
N PRO A 113 5.33 12.43 11.50
CA PRO A 113 6.16 13.13 10.51
C PRO A 113 7.38 12.36 9.99
N GLU A 114 7.92 11.45 10.80
CA GLU A 114 9.12 10.68 10.47
C GLU A 114 8.83 9.31 9.84
N THR A 115 7.57 8.84 9.80
CA THR A 115 7.28 7.52 9.20
C THR A 115 7.56 7.53 7.70
N VAL A 116 8.13 6.44 7.17
CA VAL A 116 8.22 6.21 5.74
C VAL A 116 7.18 5.20 5.29
N PHE A 117 6.70 5.33 4.06
CA PHE A 117 5.62 4.51 3.52
C PHE A 117 6.16 3.48 2.53
N ALA A 118 5.75 2.23 2.72
CA ALA A 118 5.91 1.17 1.72
C ALA A 118 4.51 0.79 1.19
N LEU A 119 4.32 0.86 -0.12
CA LEU A 119 3.03 0.59 -0.75
C LEU A 119 3.09 -0.78 -1.44
N VAL A 120 2.12 -1.63 -1.19
CA VAL A 120 2.02 -2.97 -1.79
C VAL A 120 0.64 -3.11 -2.39
N GLY A 121 0.53 -3.15 -3.72
CA GLY A 121 -0.75 -3.22 -4.41
C GLY A 121 -0.83 -4.43 -5.32
N TYR A 122 -2.03 -5.01 -5.44
CA TYR A 122 -2.29 -6.12 -6.34
C TYR A 122 -3.38 -5.77 -7.37
N SER A 123 -3.13 -6.04 -8.65
CA SER A 123 -4.10 -5.85 -9.74
C SER A 123 -4.67 -4.42 -9.76
N GLN A 124 -5.98 -4.25 -9.52
CA GLN A 124 -6.59 -2.92 -9.34
C GLN A 124 -5.87 -2.05 -8.30
N GLY A 125 -5.39 -2.65 -7.20
CA GLY A 125 -4.65 -1.95 -6.16
C GLY A 125 -3.27 -1.45 -6.60
N ALA A 126 -2.62 -2.16 -7.54
CA ALA A 126 -1.37 -1.68 -8.13
C ALA A 126 -1.62 -0.47 -9.03
N GLN A 127 -2.71 -0.48 -9.81
CA GLN A 127 -3.14 0.68 -10.59
C GLN A 127 -3.50 1.88 -9.69
N VAL A 128 -4.19 1.66 -8.56
CA VAL A 128 -4.46 2.69 -7.55
C VAL A 128 -3.17 3.37 -7.08
N ILE A 129 -2.13 2.59 -6.78
CA ILE A 129 -0.83 3.15 -6.38
C ILE A 129 -0.27 4.03 -7.50
N LYS A 130 -0.30 3.58 -8.76
CA LYS A 130 0.24 4.34 -9.90
C LYS A 130 -0.53 5.63 -10.15
N GLU A 131 -1.86 5.60 -10.12
CA GLU A 131 -2.68 6.80 -10.30
C GLU A 131 -2.51 7.79 -9.15
N SER A 132 -2.17 7.32 -7.95
CA SER A 132 -1.84 8.20 -6.83
C SER A 132 -0.43 8.81 -6.92
N ALA A 133 0.52 8.15 -7.59
CA ALA A 133 1.95 8.41 -7.48
C ALA A 133 2.35 9.87 -7.73
N ALA A 134 1.70 10.54 -8.69
CA ALA A 134 1.97 11.94 -9.01
C ALA A 134 1.73 12.89 -7.83
N ARG A 135 0.81 12.53 -6.91
CA ARG A 135 0.36 13.33 -5.76
C ARG A 135 1.03 12.94 -4.44
N LEU A 136 1.74 11.81 -4.40
CA LEU A 136 2.34 11.31 -3.16
C LEU A 136 3.58 12.12 -2.75
N PRO A 137 3.84 12.29 -1.44
CA PRO A 137 5.04 12.96 -0.94
C PRO A 137 6.27 12.09 -1.18
N SER A 138 6.94 12.26 -2.32
CA SER A 138 8.02 11.37 -2.76
C SER A 138 9.16 11.23 -1.75
N GLY A 139 9.44 12.23 -0.92
CA GLY A 139 10.46 12.15 0.14
C GLY A 139 10.19 11.04 1.16
N ARG A 140 8.94 10.60 1.30
CA ARG A 140 8.50 9.63 2.32
C ARG A 140 8.07 8.29 1.77
N ILE A 141 7.93 8.14 0.45
CA ILE A 141 7.60 6.83 -0.15
C ILE A 141 8.89 6.04 -0.36
N ALA A 142 9.10 5.01 0.45
CA ALA A 142 10.29 4.17 0.42
C ALA A 142 10.24 3.13 -0.71
N ALA A 143 9.06 2.52 -0.93
CA ALA A 143 8.91 1.44 -1.90
C ALA A 143 7.49 1.39 -2.49
N LEU A 144 7.39 0.95 -3.74
CA LEU A 144 6.15 0.62 -4.43
C LEU A 144 6.28 -0.81 -4.98
N ALA A 145 5.61 -1.78 -4.36
CA ALA A 145 5.48 -3.12 -4.91
C ALA A 145 4.17 -3.21 -5.69
N LEU A 146 4.30 -3.33 -7.00
CA LEU A 146 3.20 -3.40 -7.95
C LEU A 146 3.06 -4.85 -8.41
N ILE A 147 2.08 -5.55 -7.88
CA ILE A 147 1.85 -6.96 -8.14
C ILE A 147 0.71 -7.07 -9.14
N ALA A 148 0.92 -7.78 -10.25
CA ALA A 148 -0.08 -7.99 -11.28
C ALA A 148 -0.66 -6.67 -11.85
N ASP A 149 0.16 -5.62 -11.99
CA ASP A 149 -0.29 -4.30 -12.44
C ASP A 149 -0.84 -4.35 -13.87
N PRO A 150 -2.15 -4.12 -14.07
CA PRO A 150 -2.75 -4.15 -15.40
C PRO A 150 -2.32 -2.98 -16.29
N THR A 151 -1.70 -1.96 -15.70
CA THR A 151 -1.23 -0.75 -16.39
C THR A 151 0.30 -0.70 -16.52
N SER A 152 1.00 -1.81 -16.24
CA SER A 152 2.46 -1.87 -16.26
C SER A 152 2.99 -1.29 -17.56
N ALA A 153 3.96 -0.39 -17.46
CA ALA A 153 4.68 0.16 -18.60
C ALA A 153 6.12 -0.33 -18.55
N ILE A 154 6.71 -0.60 -19.72
CA ILE A 154 8.11 -1.04 -19.82
C ILE A 154 9.10 -0.06 -19.16
N SER A 155 8.72 1.20 -19.00
CA SER A 155 9.50 2.26 -18.36
C SER A 155 9.44 2.30 -16.83
N ASP A 156 8.58 1.52 -16.18
CA ASP A 156 8.15 1.80 -14.79
C ASP A 156 9.14 1.37 -13.70
N SER A 157 10.00 0.39 -13.93
CA SER A 157 10.84 -0.16 -12.86
C SER A 157 12.22 -0.62 -13.32
N VAL A 158 13.18 -0.44 -12.42
CA VAL A 158 14.54 -1.03 -12.56
C VAL A 158 14.56 -2.47 -12.05
N VAL A 159 13.59 -2.86 -11.20
CA VAL A 159 13.50 -4.20 -10.61
C VAL A 159 12.20 -4.86 -11.04
N ARG A 160 12.35 -5.97 -11.75
CA ARG A 160 11.24 -6.80 -12.23
C ARG A 160 11.40 -8.22 -11.75
N ILE A 161 10.34 -8.76 -11.18
CA ILE A 161 10.30 -10.10 -10.59
C ILE A 161 9.23 -10.90 -11.35
N GLY A 162 9.67 -11.98 -11.99
CA GLY A 162 8.87 -12.74 -12.94
C GLY A 162 9.69 -13.16 -14.16
N THR A 163 9.21 -14.16 -14.90
CA THR A 163 9.90 -14.70 -16.09
C THR A 163 9.35 -14.18 -17.41
N GLU A 164 8.23 -13.45 -17.38
CA GLU A 164 7.60 -12.98 -18.61
C GLU A 164 8.40 -11.82 -19.24
N ARG A 165 8.51 -11.85 -20.57
CA ARG A 165 9.02 -10.71 -21.33
C ARG A 165 8.07 -9.54 -21.14
N ILE A 166 8.66 -8.39 -20.93
CA ILE A 166 7.98 -7.15 -20.59
C ILE A 166 7.44 -6.54 -21.87
N ASP A 167 6.13 -6.59 -22.05
CA ASP A 167 5.43 -5.56 -22.79
C ASP A 167 4.55 -4.76 -21.81
N ASP A 168 3.76 -3.85 -22.36
CA ASP A 168 2.74 -3.12 -21.62
C ASP A 168 1.64 -4.06 -21.10
N GLY A 169 1.06 -3.72 -19.95
CA GLY A 169 -0.08 -4.43 -19.39
C GLY A 169 -1.34 -4.37 -20.28
N SER A 170 -2.35 -5.13 -19.91
CA SER A 170 -3.63 -5.25 -20.65
C SER A 170 -4.45 -3.96 -20.72
N LEU A 171 -4.23 -3.02 -19.80
CA LEU A 171 -4.85 -1.70 -19.78
C LEU A 171 -3.85 -0.64 -20.23
N ARG A 172 -4.37 0.55 -20.56
CA ARG A 172 -3.53 1.68 -21.02
C ARG A 172 -2.36 1.89 -20.04
N PRO A 173 -1.10 1.87 -20.51
CA PRO A 173 0.07 2.10 -19.68
C PRO A 173 -0.03 3.43 -18.93
N ILE A 174 0.37 3.41 -17.66
CA ILE A 174 0.47 4.60 -16.82
C ILE A 174 1.92 4.74 -16.37
N PRO A 175 2.74 5.58 -17.03
CA PRO A 175 4.14 5.74 -16.64
C PRO A 175 4.28 6.29 -15.23
N LEU A 176 5.15 5.68 -14.43
CA LEU A 176 5.50 6.21 -13.11
C LEU A 176 6.37 7.47 -13.22
N PRO A 177 6.16 8.47 -12.34
CA PRO A 177 7.09 9.59 -12.22
C PRO A 177 8.53 9.11 -11.95
N SER A 178 9.51 9.71 -12.64
CA SER A 178 10.92 9.29 -12.62
C SER A 178 11.52 9.13 -11.21
N ARG A 179 11.03 9.92 -10.25
CA ARG A 179 11.40 9.87 -8.82
C ARG A 179 11.11 8.54 -8.12
N TYR A 180 10.25 7.67 -8.68
CA TYR A 180 9.89 6.38 -8.09
C TYR A 180 10.53 5.17 -8.77
N LEU A 181 11.17 5.32 -9.94
CA LEU A 181 11.65 4.19 -10.75
C LEU A 181 12.61 3.25 -9.99
N ARG A 182 13.49 3.82 -9.14
CA ARG A 182 14.46 3.04 -8.34
C ARG A 182 13.85 2.39 -7.09
N ARG A 183 12.63 2.78 -6.74
CA ARG A 183 11.88 2.35 -5.55
C ARG A 183 10.71 1.44 -5.91
N THR A 184 10.49 1.21 -7.20
CA THR A 184 9.41 0.39 -7.71
C THR A 184 9.90 -1.03 -7.96
N ILE A 185 9.12 -1.99 -7.47
CA ILE A 185 9.26 -3.41 -7.72
C ILE A 185 8.02 -3.81 -8.52
N ASP A 186 8.20 -4.16 -9.79
CA ASP A 186 7.11 -4.69 -10.61
C ASP A 186 7.15 -6.21 -10.59
N VAL A 187 6.04 -6.85 -10.24
CA VAL A 187 5.92 -8.29 -10.03
C VAL A 187 4.83 -8.83 -10.93
N CYS A 188 5.19 -9.68 -11.88
CA CYS A 188 4.26 -10.29 -12.81
C CYS A 188 4.52 -11.80 -12.90
N ALA A 189 3.50 -12.60 -12.63
CA ALA A 189 3.59 -14.05 -12.74
C ALA A 189 3.60 -14.49 -14.21
N ASP A 190 4.29 -15.59 -14.52
CA ASP A 190 4.36 -16.11 -15.89
C ASP A 190 2.96 -16.42 -16.45
N GLY A 191 2.61 -15.74 -17.53
CA GLY A 191 1.36 -15.91 -18.25
C GLY A 191 0.16 -15.24 -17.59
N ASP A 192 0.38 -14.29 -16.68
CA ASP A 192 -0.69 -13.43 -16.20
C ASP A 192 -1.17 -12.50 -17.33
N PRO A 193 -2.43 -12.61 -17.77
CA PRO A 193 -2.93 -11.84 -18.92
C PRO A 193 -3.09 -10.35 -18.63
N PHE A 194 -2.96 -9.90 -17.38
CA PHE A 194 -3.19 -8.50 -17.01
C PHE A 194 -1.91 -7.68 -17.00
N CYS A 195 -0.82 -8.18 -16.41
CA CYS A 195 0.46 -7.45 -16.31
C CYS A 195 1.50 -7.86 -17.36
N GLY A 196 1.23 -8.92 -18.12
CA GLY A 196 2.11 -9.47 -19.14
C GLY A 196 1.44 -9.54 -20.51
N SER A 197 2.19 -9.98 -21.52
CA SER A 197 1.83 -9.84 -22.93
C SER A 197 0.99 -10.96 -23.52
N GLY A 198 0.00 -11.41 -22.75
CA GLY A 198 -1.18 -12.03 -23.35
C GLY A 198 -1.15 -13.55 -23.50
N ARG A 199 -0.48 -14.28 -22.60
CA ARG A 199 -0.92 -15.67 -22.36
C ARG A 199 -2.23 -15.59 -21.55
N LEU A 200 -3.31 -16.17 -22.05
CA LEU A 200 -4.64 -16.12 -21.40
C LEU A 200 -4.75 -17.08 -20.21
N ILE A 201 -3.74 -17.12 -19.34
CA ILE A 201 -3.73 -17.98 -18.16
C ILE A 201 -4.30 -17.19 -16.99
N PHE A 202 -5.62 -17.02 -16.96
CA PHE A 202 -6.32 -16.35 -15.85
C PHE A 202 -6.02 -16.97 -14.46
N GLY A 203 -5.64 -18.25 -14.44
CA GLY A 203 -5.16 -18.93 -13.24
C GLY A 203 -3.82 -18.39 -12.73
N ALA A 204 -2.95 -17.86 -13.60
CA ALA A 204 -1.68 -17.23 -13.21
C ALA A 204 -1.93 -15.92 -12.46
N HIS A 205 -2.93 -15.12 -12.87
CA HIS A 205 -3.32 -13.92 -12.15
C HIS A 205 -3.66 -14.23 -10.68
N SER A 206 -4.49 -15.26 -10.45
CA SER A 206 -4.94 -15.60 -9.09
C SER A 206 -3.97 -16.45 -8.27
N ARG A 207 -3.17 -17.34 -8.89
CA ARG A 207 -2.35 -18.35 -8.17
C ARG A 207 -0.85 -18.25 -8.45
N GLY A 208 -0.43 -17.42 -9.39
CA GLY A 208 0.97 -17.30 -9.81
C GLY A 208 1.85 -16.54 -8.82
N TYR A 209 1.26 -15.81 -7.87
CA TYR A 209 1.95 -14.93 -6.92
C TYR A 209 2.29 -15.61 -5.59
N GLY A 210 2.69 -16.88 -5.63
CA GLY A 210 3.13 -17.63 -4.46
C GLY A 210 4.46 -17.14 -3.88
N PRO A 211 5.02 -17.88 -2.89
CA PRO A 211 6.23 -17.48 -2.17
C PRO A 211 7.45 -17.20 -3.06
N SER A 212 7.56 -17.83 -4.23
CA SER A 212 8.64 -17.60 -5.19
C SER A 212 8.68 -16.18 -5.75
N LEU A 213 7.54 -15.48 -5.81
CA LEU A 213 7.46 -14.07 -6.23
C LEU A 213 7.29 -13.14 -5.01
N ALA A 214 6.49 -13.56 -4.02
CA ALA A 214 6.21 -12.75 -2.84
C ALA A 214 7.47 -12.51 -1.98
N ASN A 215 8.30 -13.53 -1.73
CA ASN A 215 9.49 -13.41 -0.89
C ASN A 215 10.54 -12.43 -1.44
N PRO A 216 10.97 -12.52 -2.72
CA PRO A 216 11.93 -11.55 -3.26
C PRO A 216 11.34 -10.13 -3.35
N ALA A 217 10.03 -9.98 -3.62
CA ALA A 217 9.38 -8.67 -3.59
C ALA A 217 9.41 -8.06 -2.19
N ALA A 218 9.02 -8.84 -1.17
CA ALA A 218 9.06 -8.43 0.23
C ALA A 218 10.48 -8.08 0.70
N ALA A 219 11.47 -8.89 0.34
CA ALA A 219 12.87 -8.61 0.65
C ALA A 219 13.32 -7.27 0.05
N ARG A 220 12.94 -6.98 -1.19
CA ARG A 220 13.28 -5.72 -1.85
C ARG A 220 12.59 -4.52 -1.20
N VAL A 221 11.31 -4.65 -0.85
CA VAL A 221 10.56 -3.63 -0.11
C VAL A 221 11.23 -3.34 1.24
N ALA A 222 11.57 -4.38 2.01
CA ALA A 222 12.20 -4.23 3.33
C ALA A 222 13.59 -3.56 3.25
N VAL A 223 14.39 -3.87 2.22
CA VAL A 223 15.67 -3.20 1.97
C VAL A 223 15.47 -1.72 1.68
N LEU A 224 14.51 -1.38 0.82
CA LEU A 224 14.22 0.01 0.45
C LEU A 224 13.68 0.82 1.63
N ALA A 225 12.76 0.24 2.40
CA ALA A 225 12.21 0.81 3.63
C ALA A 225 13.31 1.05 4.68
N SER A 226 14.16 0.06 4.93
CA SER A 226 15.27 0.20 5.89
C SER A 226 16.25 1.30 5.49
N ALA A 227 16.55 1.42 4.20
CA ALA A 227 17.40 2.49 3.68
C ALA A 227 16.72 3.87 3.78
N ALA A 228 15.40 3.94 3.63
CA ALA A 228 14.63 5.17 3.79
C ALA A 228 14.63 5.68 5.24
N VAL A 229 14.36 4.78 6.18
CA VAL A 229 14.46 5.08 7.62
C VAL A 229 15.86 5.58 7.98
N ALA A 230 16.91 4.90 7.52
CA ALA A 230 18.29 5.29 7.81
C ALA A 230 18.69 6.65 7.20
N ALA A 231 18.08 7.06 6.09
CA ALA A 231 18.36 8.35 5.45
C ALA A 231 17.58 9.53 6.06
N GLY A 232 16.50 9.26 6.80
CA GLY A 232 15.62 10.29 7.37
C GLY A 232 15.10 11.28 6.32
N SER A 233 15.01 12.56 6.69
CA SER A 233 14.62 13.67 5.79
C SER A 233 15.52 13.85 4.56
N GLY A 234 16.66 13.15 4.49
CA GLY A 234 17.58 13.11 3.36
C GLY A 234 17.33 11.99 2.35
N TYR A 235 16.25 11.21 2.45
CA TYR A 235 15.98 10.12 1.52
C TYR A 235 15.90 10.65 0.08
N PRO A 236 16.83 10.27 -0.82
CA PRO A 236 17.10 11.02 -2.03
C PRO A 236 15.90 10.95 -2.97
N VAL A 237 15.09 12.01 -3.00
CA VAL A 237 14.16 12.29 -4.10
C VAL A 237 15.07 12.38 -5.32
N ALA A 238 15.00 11.41 -6.21
CA ALA A 238 15.98 11.26 -7.30
C ALA A 238 16.28 12.63 -7.91
N ALA A 239 17.53 13.09 -7.78
CA ALA A 239 17.96 14.33 -8.38
C ALA A 239 17.61 14.24 -9.87
N THR A 240 16.89 15.23 -10.38
CA THR A 240 16.57 15.36 -11.81
C THR A 240 17.88 15.17 -12.57
N ILE A 241 18.02 14.05 -13.27
CA ILE A 241 19.08 13.91 -14.26
C ILE A 241 18.70 14.90 -15.35
N ALA A 242 19.32 16.08 -15.32
CA ALA A 242 19.29 17.00 -16.45
C ALA A 242 19.82 16.22 -17.65
N GLN A 243 18.93 15.85 -18.56
CA GLN A 243 19.33 15.34 -19.86
C GLN A 243 20.13 16.47 -20.54
N ARG A 244 21.42 16.21 -20.76
CA ARG A 244 22.24 16.98 -21.69
C ARG A 244 22.02 16.44 -23.09
#